data_AF-H5WUZ7-F1
#
_entry.id   AF-H5WUZ7-F1
#
_cell.length_a   1.000
_cell.length_b   1.000
_cell.length_c   1.000
_cell.angle_alpha   90.00
_cell.angle_beta   90.00
_cell.angle_gamma   90.00
#
_symmetry.space_group_name_H-M   'P 1'
#
loop_
_entity.id
_entity.type
_entity.pdbx_description
1 polymer ?
#
loop_
_entity_poly.entity_id
_entity_poly.type
_entity_poly.pdbx_seq_one_letter_code
_entity_poly.pdbx_strand_id
1 'polypeptide(L)'
;MRLAFVSCMCTELYPDQPVWDWISSWQPDHLVLLGDSVYLDVPIMDGQHPKDMTDDEFARHLFARYGHLLSQPRFRALVHGLPAGRVWSVWDDHDFLWNDALGAEARSSPAHAGKVRLSTAYQEAFRRALAQGLAVGSFPSAYNDAVFWDPQQLPLTTPSVALVPGVWLHLADVRTWRTRTWLISEAKRHLLGAEQRLRLGEAMAQDPSGVHLLASGSTLASYKRHYPKDWQWMLSQAANARTLVLSGDIHRNESDAYFTGGLPLHEATSSGAAVRDAVVAGARRRNFGLLDIDELTVRISLFADDKLQQPWSRVLDRSTWLPIS
;
A
#
# COMPACT_ATOMS: atom_id res chain seq x y z
N MET A 1 -6.90 19.49 4.22
CA MET A 1 -7.19 18.23 3.50
C MET A 1 -7.15 17.09 4.50
N ARG A 2 -8.09 16.15 4.40
CA ARG A 2 -8.12 14.91 5.16
C ARG A 2 -7.86 13.71 4.26
N LEU A 3 -6.99 12.81 4.69
CA LEU A 3 -6.69 11.56 3.98
C LEU A 3 -6.83 10.39 4.93
N ALA A 4 -7.60 9.38 4.53
CA ALA A 4 -7.66 8.09 5.22
C ALA A 4 -6.68 7.10 4.60
N PHE A 5 -6.08 6.24 5.41
CA PHE A 5 -5.18 5.20 4.94
C PHE A 5 -5.33 3.91 5.74
N VAL A 6 -5.17 2.76 5.07
CA VAL A 6 -5.41 1.44 5.65
C VAL A 6 -4.79 0.32 4.81
N SER A 7 -4.44 -0.81 5.43
CA SER A 7 -4.00 -2.05 4.76
C SER A 7 -4.67 -3.30 5.36
N CYS A 8 -4.43 -4.46 4.73
CA CYS A 8 -4.75 -5.79 5.27
C CYS A 8 -6.26 -5.99 5.52
N MET A 9 -7.01 -6.20 4.43
CA MET A 9 -8.46 -6.36 4.41
C MET A 9 -8.90 -7.68 3.74
N CYS A 10 -8.85 -8.78 4.49
CA CYS A 10 -9.21 -10.10 3.96
C CYS A 10 -10.75 -10.26 3.92
N THR A 11 -11.36 -9.84 2.80
CA THR A 11 -12.82 -9.84 2.62
C THR A 11 -13.49 -11.19 2.71
N GLU A 12 -12.77 -12.25 2.34
CA GLU A 12 -13.31 -13.60 2.29
C GLU A 12 -13.47 -14.22 3.67
N LEU A 13 -12.51 -13.98 4.57
CA LEU A 13 -12.57 -14.47 5.94
C LEU A 13 -13.36 -13.52 6.84
N TYR A 14 -13.35 -12.23 6.52
CA TYR A 14 -13.94 -11.19 7.35
C TYR A 14 -14.88 -10.31 6.52
N PRO A 15 -16.09 -10.81 6.18
CA PRO A 15 -17.05 -10.07 5.35
C PRO A 15 -17.64 -8.85 6.08
N ASP A 16 -17.72 -8.89 7.41
CA ASP A 16 -18.10 -7.74 8.23
C ASP A 16 -16.89 -6.80 8.39
N GLN A 17 -16.95 -5.62 7.76
CA GLN A 17 -15.86 -4.64 7.77
C GLN A 17 -16.41 -3.26 8.15
N PRO A 18 -16.67 -3.00 9.44
CA PRO A 18 -17.21 -1.71 9.88
C PRO A 18 -16.21 -0.56 9.74
N VAL A 19 -14.91 -0.86 9.54
CA VAL A 19 -13.85 0.12 9.30
C VAL A 19 -14.20 1.07 8.15
N TRP A 20 -14.86 0.60 7.10
CA TRP A 20 -15.27 1.45 5.98
C TRP A 20 -16.31 2.50 6.38
N ASP A 21 -17.28 2.13 7.22
CA ASP A 21 -18.30 3.06 7.73
C ASP A 21 -17.65 4.09 8.67
N TRP A 22 -16.72 3.64 9.52
CA TRP A 22 -15.96 4.52 10.41
C TRP A 22 -15.14 5.52 9.61
N ILE A 23 -14.35 5.08 8.64
CA ILE A 23 -13.62 5.97 7.72
C ILE A 23 -14.58 6.94 7.03
N SER A 24 -15.71 6.47 6.52
CA SER A 24 -16.71 7.32 5.85
C SER A 24 -17.24 8.42 6.78
N SER A 25 -17.42 8.13 8.08
CA SER A 25 -17.91 9.11 9.06
C SER A 25 -16.95 10.29 9.27
N TRP A 26 -15.66 10.07 9.01
CA TRP A 26 -14.64 11.11 9.07
C TRP A 26 -14.59 11.99 7.82
N GLN A 27 -15.36 11.67 6.77
CA GLN A 27 -15.46 12.44 5.53
C GLN A 27 -14.07 12.78 4.93
N PRO A 28 -13.24 11.78 4.60
CA PRO A 28 -11.92 12.05 4.02
C PRO A 28 -12.05 12.63 2.61
N ASP A 29 -11.09 13.46 2.20
CA ASP A 29 -10.94 13.91 0.80
C ASP A 29 -10.32 12.82 -0.08
N HIS A 30 -9.54 11.92 0.54
CA HIS A 30 -8.79 10.85 -0.12
C HIS A 30 -8.77 9.56 0.70
N LEU A 31 -8.72 8.41 0.01
CA LEU A 31 -8.46 7.10 0.61
C LEU A 31 -7.20 6.49 -0.02
N VAL A 32 -6.30 5.94 0.81
CA VAL A 32 -5.10 5.22 0.35
C VAL A 32 -5.10 3.79 0.89
N LEU A 33 -5.15 2.82 0.00
CA LEU A 33 -4.99 1.40 0.30
C LEU A 33 -3.50 1.04 0.23
N LEU A 34 -2.94 0.59 1.35
CA LEU A 34 -1.51 0.37 1.54
C LEU A 34 -1.12 -1.10 1.36
N GLY A 35 -1.77 -1.80 0.42
CA GLY A 35 -1.54 -3.23 0.20
C GLY A 35 -2.38 -4.15 1.06
N ASP A 36 -2.27 -5.43 0.74
CA ASP A 36 -3.12 -6.53 1.21
C ASP A 36 -4.61 -6.19 1.10
N SER A 37 -4.97 -5.61 -0.05
CA SER A 37 -6.36 -5.34 -0.44
C SER A 37 -7.09 -6.65 -0.75
N VAL A 38 -6.37 -7.64 -1.27
CA VAL A 38 -6.78 -9.03 -1.43
C VAL A 38 -5.72 -9.96 -0.85
N TYR A 39 -6.14 -11.18 -0.47
CA TYR A 39 -5.23 -12.23 0.00
C TYR A 39 -5.25 -13.42 -0.96
N LEU A 40 -4.18 -13.58 -1.75
CA LEU A 40 -4.11 -14.68 -2.72
C LEU A 40 -3.85 -16.03 -2.05
N ASP A 41 -3.04 -16.10 -1.02
CA ASP A 41 -2.61 -17.33 -0.33
C ASP A 41 -3.35 -17.59 0.99
N VAL A 42 -4.27 -16.71 1.40
CA VAL A 42 -5.06 -16.87 2.62
C VAL A 42 -6.56 -16.59 2.42
N PRO A 43 -7.45 -17.52 2.80
CA PRO A 43 -7.15 -18.91 3.13
C PRO A 43 -6.75 -19.67 1.85
N ILE A 44 -6.03 -20.77 2.01
CA ILE A 44 -5.76 -21.69 0.90
C ILE A 44 -7.09 -22.36 0.54
N MET A 45 -7.66 -21.98 -0.61
CA MET A 45 -8.89 -22.57 -1.14
C MET A 45 -8.55 -23.89 -1.84
N ASP A 46 -9.39 -24.91 -1.65
CA ASP A 46 -9.28 -26.22 -2.31
C ASP A 46 -7.91 -26.92 -2.17
N GLY A 47 -7.15 -26.57 -1.14
CA GLY A 47 -5.86 -27.19 -0.82
C GLY A 47 -4.71 -26.86 -1.78
N GLN A 48 -4.91 -25.98 -2.77
CA GLN A 48 -3.86 -25.59 -3.72
C GLN A 48 -3.30 -24.21 -3.40
N HIS A 49 -2.00 -24.13 -3.15
CA HIS A 49 -1.32 -22.87 -2.92
C HIS A 49 -1.12 -22.11 -4.25
N PRO A 50 -1.26 -20.77 -4.31
CA PRO A 50 -1.16 -20.00 -5.57
C PRO A 50 0.16 -20.17 -6.32
N LYS A 51 1.23 -20.50 -5.59
CA LYS A 51 2.55 -20.83 -6.15
C LYS A 51 2.51 -22.03 -7.11
N ASP A 52 1.63 -22.99 -6.86
CA ASP A 52 1.53 -24.25 -7.60
C ASP A 52 0.44 -24.24 -8.68
N MET A 53 -0.30 -23.13 -8.80
CA MET A 53 -1.28 -22.92 -9.86
C MET A 53 -0.60 -22.71 -11.22
N THR A 54 -1.27 -23.11 -12.29
CA THR A 54 -1.00 -22.61 -13.64
C THR A 54 -1.36 -21.13 -13.74
N ASP A 55 -0.94 -20.45 -14.82
CA ASP A 55 -1.31 -19.04 -15.01
C ASP A 55 -2.83 -18.84 -15.23
N ASP A 56 -3.53 -19.80 -15.86
CA ASP A 56 -5.01 -19.75 -16.01
C ASP A 56 -5.72 -19.90 -14.67
N GLU A 57 -5.33 -20.89 -13.86
CA GLU A 57 -5.87 -21.08 -12.50
C GLU A 57 -5.61 -19.85 -11.63
N PHE A 58 -4.38 -19.29 -11.68
CA PHE A 58 -4.02 -18.10 -10.94
C PHE A 58 -4.81 -16.86 -11.38
N ALA A 59 -5.07 -16.70 -12.69
CA ALA A 59 -5.90 -15.60 -13.20
C ALA A 59 -7.36 -15.70 -12.73
N ARG A 60 -7.95 -16.90 -12.71
CA ARG A 60 -9.29 -17.13 -12.13
C ARG A 60 -9.32 -16.81 -10.65
N HIS A 61 -8.27 -17.21 -9.93
CA HIS A 61 -8.10 -16.94 -8.51
C HIS A 61 -8.05 -15.44 -8.22
N LEU A 62 -7.17 -14.70 -8.91
CA LEU A 62 -7.10 -13.23 -8.86
C LEU A 62 -8.47 -12.58 -9.12
N PHE A 63 -9.16 -13.01 -10.19
CA PHE A 63 -10.47 -12.49 -10.53
C PHE A 63 -11.51 -12.68 -9.43
N ALA A 64 -11.54 -13.87 -8.82
CA ALA A 64 -12.42 -14.15 -7.69
C ALA A 64 -12.08 -13.25 -6.49
N ARG A 65 -10.79 -13.15 -6.12
CA ARG A 65 -10.34 -12.33 -4.98
C ARG A 65 -10.69 -10.85 -5.14
N TYR A 66 -10.37 -10.26 -6.30
CA TYR A 66 -10.75 -8.87 -6.58
C TYR A 66 -12.26 -8.70 -6.68
N GLY A 67 -12.98 -9.68 -7.24
CA GLY A 67 -14.45 -9.70 -7.27
C GLY A 67 -15.06 -9.62 -5.87
N HIS A 68 -14.53 -10.36 -4.91
CA HIS A 68 -14.97 -10.30 -3.51
C HIS A 68 -14.77 -8.91 -2.91
N LEU A 69 -13.59 -8.32 -3.02
CA LEU A 69 -13.33 -6.95 -2.55
C LEU A 69 -14.26 -5.94 -3.22
N LEU A 70 -14.36 -5.98 -4.55
CA LEU A 70 -15.20 -5.08 -5.35
C LEU A 70 -16.70 -5.24 -5.06
N SER A 71 -17.11 -6.38 -4.49
CA SER A 71 -18.49 -6.64 -4.05
C SER A 71 -18.76 -6.24 -2.59
N GLN A 72 -17.73 -5.88 -1.81
CA GLN A 72 -17.90 -5.55 -0.40
C GLN A 72 -18.76 -4.28 -0.27
N PRO A 73 -19.97 -4.34 0.32
CA PRO A 73 -20.95 -3.25 0.25
C PRO A 73 -20.51 -1.94 0.93
N ARG A 74 -19.87 -2.00 2.10
CA ARG A 74 -19.39 -0.84 2.84
C ARG A 74 -18.16 -0.20 2.19
N PHE A 75 -17.24 -1.02 1.66
CA PHE A 75 -16.11 -0.50 0.88
C PHE A 75 -16.62 0.24 -0.37
N ARG A 76 -17.54 -0.37 -1.13
CA ARG A 76 -18.17 0.26 -2.28
C ARG A 76 -18.87 1.56 -1.92
N ALA A 77 -19.62 1.58 -0.81
CA ALA A 77 -20.32 2.77 -0.35
C ALA A 77 -19.34 3.91 -0.05
N LEU A 78 -18.22 3.62 0.62
CA LEU A 78 -17.16 4.59 0.85
C LEU A 78 -16.55 5.11 -0.46
N VAL A 79 -16.20 4.23 -1.40
CA VAL A 79 -15.60 4.65 -2.68
C VAL A 79 -16.59 5.47 -3.53
N HIS A 80 -17.87 5.11 -3.57
CA HIS A 80 -18.90 5.89 -4.27
C HIS A 80 -19.20 7.23 -3.60
N GLY A 81 -19.00 7.35 -2.28
CA GLY A 81 -19.15 8.60 -1.55
C GLY A 81 -18.02 9.60 -1.81
N LEU A 82 -16.87 9.14 -2.30
CA LEU A 82 -15.73 9.98 -2.66
C LEU A 82 -15.83 10.45 -4.13
N PRO A 83 -15.34 11.66 -4.46
CA PRO A 83 -15.17 12.04 -5.85
C PRO A 83 -14.26 11.06 -6.61
N ALA A 84 -14.55 10.84 -7.89
CA ALA A 84 -13.70 10.03 -8.76
C ALA A 84 -12.24 10.54 -8.74
N GLY A 85 -11.29 9.62 -8.80
CA GLY A 85 -9.86 9.93 -8.74
C GLY A 85 -9.32 10.24 -7.34
N ARG A 86 -10.08 9.96 -6.27
CA ARG A 86 -9.65 10.21 -4.88
C ARG A 86 -9.27 8.96 -4.08
N VAL A 87 -9.37 7.78 -4.68
CA VAL A 87 -8.95 6.52 -4.06
C VAL A 87 -7.68 5.99 -4.73
N TRP A 88 -6.67 5.74 -3.91
CA TRP A 88 -5.34 5.32 -4.34
C TRP A 88 -5.03 3.94 -3.77
N SER A 89 -4.19 3.17 -4.46
CA SER A 89 -3.78 1.85 -4.00
C SER A 89 -2.35 1.55 -4.42
N VAL A 90 -1.59 1.00 -3.47
CA VAL A 90 -0.39 0.18 -3.70
C VAL A 90 -0.71 -1.25 -3.30
N TRP A 91 0.15 -2.21 -3.68
CA TRP A 91 0.06 -3.59 -3.21
C TRP A 91 1.04 -3.87 -2.07
N ASP A 92 0.84 -5.01 -1.41
CA ASP A 92 1.90 -5.70 -0.68
C ASP A 92 1.99 -7.17 -1.12
N ASP A 93 2.57 -8.09 -0.34
CA ASP A 93 2.81 -9.46 -0.85
C ASP A 93 1.53 -10.22 -1.16
N HIS A 94 0.50 -10.06 -0.33
CA HIS A 94 -0.71 -10.86 -0.48
C HIS A 94 -1.55 -10.46 -1.69
N ASP A 95 -1.39 -9.25 -2.26
CA ASP A 95 -1.92 -8.91 -3.60
C ASP A 95 -0.92 -9.22 -4.72
N PHE A 96 0.38 -9.12 -4.44
CA PHE A 96 1.42 -9.32 -5.43
C PHE A 96 1.49 -10.79 -5.86
N LEU A 97 1.62 -11.71 -4.91
CA LEU A 97 1.72 -13.15 -5.16
C LEU A 97 1.26 -13.98 -3.94
N TRP A 98 2.08 -14.02 -2.90
CA TRP A 98 1.86 -14.75 -1.64
C TRP A 98 2.83 -14.23 -0.59
N ASN A 99 2.62 -14.57 0.68
CA ASN A 99 3.42 -14.09 1.80
C ASN A 99 4.94 -14.15 1.53
N ASP A 100 5.62 -13.02 1.74
CA ASP A 100 7.06 -12.83 1.54
C ASP A 100 7.59 -13.12 0.12
N ALA A 101 6.72 -13.10 -0.90
CA ALA A 101 7.14 -13.30 -2.28
C ALA A 101 8.22 -12.27 -2.69
N LEU A 102 9.24 -12.77 -3.38
CA LEU A 102 10.39 -12.00 -3.85
C LEU A 102 10.26 -11.75 -5.35
N GLY A 103 9.88 -10.52 -5.72
CA GLY A 103 9.54 -10.21 -7.10
C GLY A 103 10.72 -10.35 -8.08
N ALA A 104 11.95 -10.06 -7.66
CA ALA A 104 13.11 -10.17 -8.55
C ALA A 104 13.33 -11.62 -9.01
N GLU A 105 13.22 -12.57 -8.09
CA GLU A 105 13.30 -14.00 -8.33
C GLU A 105 12.08 -14.52 -9.09
N ALA A 106 10.87 -14.11 -8.69
CA ALA A 106 9.64 -14.56 -9.33
C ALA A 106 9.57 -14.15 -10.80
N ARG A 107 9.99 -12.92 -11.14
CA ARG A 107 10.07 -12.43 -12.52
C ARG A 107 11.08 -13.15 -13.40
N SER A 108 12.15 -13.66 -12.78
CA SER A 108 13.19 -14.41 -13.47
C SER A 108 12.87 -15.90 -13.58
N SER A 109 11.82 -16.37 -12.89
CA SER A 109 11.39 -17.77 -12.88
C SER A 109 10.37 -18.03 -13.99
N PRO A 110 10.61 -19.00 -14.90
CA PRO A 110 9.60 -19.41 -15.88
C PRO A 110 8.26 -19.84 -15.27
N ALA A 111 8.26 -20.37 -14.05
CA ALA A 111 7.06 -20.85 -13.36
C ALA A 111 6.22 -19.72 -12.72
N HIS A 112 6.79 -18.52 -12.53
CA HIS A 112 6.16 -17.43 -11.78
C HIS A 112 6.13 -16.09 -12.52
N ALA A 113 6.90 -15.92 -13.59
CA ALA A 113 6.94 -14.68 -14.35
C ALA A 113 5.55 -14.30 -14.92
N GLY A 114 4.75 -15.29 -15.33
CA GLY A 114 3.37 -15.08 -15.76
C GLY A 114 2.46 -14.57 -14.66
N LYS A 115 2.55 -15.16 -13.46
CA LYS A 115 1.82 -14.72 -12.26
C LYS A 115 2.15 -13.28 -11.88
N VAL A 116 3.42 -12.88 -11.94
CA VAL A 116 3.81 -11.48 -11.68
C VAL A 116 3.15 -10.52 -12.68
N ARG A 117 3.14 -10.86 -13.98
CA ARG A 117 2.44 -10.05 -15.00
C ARG A 117 0.94 -9.98 -14.72
N LEU A 118 0.30 -11.12 -14.42
CA LEU A 118 -1.11 -11.17 -14.08
C LEU A 118 -1.44 -10.29 -12.87
N SER A 119 -0.77 -10.47 -11.74
CA SER A 119 -1.00 -9.62 -10.55
C SER A 119 -0.80 -8.14 -10.85
N THR A 120 0.20 -7.78 -11.66
CA THR A 120 0.43 -6.39 -12.08
C THR A 120 -0.76 -5.85 -12.88
N ALA A 121 -1.24 -6.61 -13.86
CA ALA A 121 -2.36 -6.21 -14.71
C ALA A 121 -3.66 -6.07 -13.90
N TYR A 122 -3.91 -6.97 -12.95
CA TYR A 122 -5.05 -6.90 -12.02
C TYR A 122 -4.97 -5.68 -11.11
N GLN A 123 -3.80 -5.41 -10.51
CA GLN A 123 -3.62 -4.23 -9.67
C GLN A 123 -3.79 -2.92 -10.44
N GLU A 124 -3.29 -2.86 -11.68
CA GLU A 124 -3.52 -1.70 -12.57
C GLU A 124 -5.00 -1.55 -12.96
N ALA A 125 -5.70 -2.64 -13.26
CA ALA A 125 -7.14 -2.61 -13.52
C ALA A 125 -7.94 -2.17 -12.29
N PHE A 126 -7.54 -2.62 -11.10
CA PHE A 126 -8.15 -2.20 -9.84
C PHE A 126 -7.95 -0.71 -9.59
N ARG A 127 -6.74 -0.18 -9.78
CA ARG A 127 -6.46 1.27 -9.67
C ARG A 127 -7.27 2.09 -10.68
N ARG A 128 -7.43 1.61 -11.92
CA ARG A 128 -8.30 2.27 -12.91
C ARG A 128 -9.77 2.27 -12.50
N ALA A 129 -10.26 1.17 -11.92
CA ALA A 129 -11.63 1.09 -11.41
C ALA A 129 -11.86 2.05 -10.23
N LEU A 130 -10.91 2.11 -9.30
CA LEU A 130 -10.93 3.06 -8.17
C LEU A 130 -10.90 4.52 -8.64
N ALA A 131 -10.05 4.84 -9.61
CA ALA A 131 -9.98 6.18 -10.20
C ALA A 131 -11.31 6.61 -10.87
N GLN A 132 -12.12 5.65 -11.32
CA GLN A 132 -13.45 5.88 -11.88
C GLN A 132 -14.58 5.79 -10.83
N GLY A 133 -14.26 5.72 -9.53
CA GLY A 133 -15.26 5.62 -8.47
C GLY A 133 -16.07 4.31 -8.53
N LEU A 134 -15.47 3.22 -9.03
CA LEU A 134 -16.11 1.92 -9.26
C LEU A 134 -17.35 2.01 -10.16
N ALA A 135 -17.33 2.88 -11.17
CA ALA A 135 -18.38 2.97 -12.18
C ALA A 135 -18.68 1.59 -12.81
N VAL A 136 -19.93 1.38 -13.24
CA VAL A 136 -20.31 0.13 -13.92
C VAL A 136 -19.41 -0.10 -15.13
N GLY A 137 -18.78 -1.27 -15.19
CA GLY A 137 -17.84 -1.63 -16.27
C GLY A 137 -16.43 -1.06 -16.13
N SER A 138 -16.09 -0.36 -15.03
CA SER A 138 -14.74 0.19 -14.82
C SER A 138 -13.68 -0.87 -14.51
N PHE A 139 -14.10 -2.07 -14.10
CA PHE A 139 -13.26 -3.24 -13.92
C PHE A 139 -13.67 -4.31 -14.94
N PRO A 140 -12.71 -5.03 -15.58
CA PRO A 140 -13.04 -6.06 -16.57
C PRO A 140 -14.00 -7.12 -16.03
N SER A 141 -14.93 -7.59 -16.86
CA SER A 141 -16.00 -8.49 -16.43
C SER A 141 -15.66 -9.98 -16.50
N ALA A 142 -14.47 -10.34 -17.01
CA ALA A 142 -14.03 -11.72 -17.14
C ALA A 142 -12.53 -11.85 -16.87
N TYR A 143 -12.13 -12.97 -16.26
CA TYR A 143 -10.72 -13.23 -15.92
C TYR A 143 -9.80 -13.37 -17.14
N ASN A 144 -10.39 -13.70 -18.30
CA ASN A 144 -9.72 -13.88 -19.58
C ASN A 144 -9.83 -12.66 -20.51
N ASP A 145 -10.21 -11.49 -19.97
CA ASP A 145 -10.13 -10.22 -20.70
C ASP A 145 -8.69 -9.95 -21.14
N ALA A 146 -8.50 -9.53 -22.39
CA ALA A 146 -7.18 -9.32 -22.97
C ALA A 146 -6.29 -8.36 -22.16
N VAL A 147 -6.88 -7.43 -21.40
CA VAL A 147 -6.13 -6.49 -20.55
C VAL A 147 -5.31 -7.19 -19.46
N PHE A 148 -5.71 -8.38 -19.02
CA PHE A 148 -4.98 -9.15 -18.02
C PHE A 148 -3.85 -9.99 -18.61
N TRP A 149 -3.92 -10.29 -19.90
CA TRP A 149 -3.07 -11.28 -20.58
C TRP A 149 -2.02 -10.64 -21.49
N ASP A 150 -1.71 -9.35 -21.29
CA ASP A 150 -0.67 -8.67 -22.05
C ASP A 150 0.71 -9.29 -21.76
N PRO A 151 1.37 -9.94 -22.75
CA PRO A 151 2.70 -10.50 -22.57
C PRO A 151 3.78 -9.42 -22.31
N GLN A 152 3.49 -8.16 -22.64
CA GLN A 152 4.36 -7.01 -22.46
C GLN A 152 4.01 -6.17 -21.22
N GLN A 153 3.17 -6.69 -20.30
CA GLN A 153 2.79 -6.00 -19.08
C GLN A 153 4.01 -5.42 -18.36
N LEU A 154 4.06 -4.09 -18.31
CA LEU A 154 5.09 -3.33 -17.61
C LEU A 154 4.93 -3.50 -16.10
N PRO A 155 6.01 -3.33 -15.31
CA PRO A 155 5.91 -3.26 -13.85
C PRO A 155 4.86 -2.25 -13.37
N LEU A 156 4.35 -2.47 -12.15
CA LEU A 156 3.35 -1.60 -11.53
C LEU A 156 3.81 -0.14 -11.58
N THR A 157 2.92 0.75 -12.01
CA THR A 157 3.23 2.17 -12.09
C THR A 157 3.35 2.80 -10.70
N THR A 158 4.34 3.67 -10.52
CA THR A 158 4.65 4.30 -9.23
C THR A 158 4.57 5.83 -9.34
N PRO A 159 3.37 6.40 -9.60
CA PRO A 159 3.22 7.83 -9.82
C PRO A 159 3.43 8.65 -8.54
N SER A 160 3.89 9.88 -8.75
CA SER A 160 3.87 10.98 -7.78
C SER A 160 2.75 11.94 -8.17
N VAL A 161 1.81 12.20 -7.27
CA VAL A 161 0.60 12.98 -7.54
C VAL A 161 0.49 14.13 -6.53
N ALA A 162 0.31 15.35 -7.02
CA ALA A 162 -0.06 16.47 -6.15
C ALA A 162 -1.54 16.33 -5.75
N LEU A 163 -1.81 16.18 -4.45
CA LEU A 163 -3.18 16.04 -3.94
C LEU A 163 -3.86 17.40 -3.80
N VAL A 164 -3.10 18.35 -3.25
CA VAL A 164 -3.38 19.78 -3.10
C VAL A 164 -2.03 20.53 -3.18
N PRO A 165 -2.00 21.86 -3.37
CA PRO A 165 -0.73 22.60 -3.40
C PRO A 165 0.15 22.29 -2.18
N GLY A 166 1.41 21.90 -2.43
CA GLY A 166 2.39 21.59 -1.39
C GLY A 166 2.17 20.26 -0.65
N VAL A 167 1.31 19.37 -1.14
CA VAL A 167 1.14 18.00 -0.60
C VAL A 167 1.15 16.98 -1.74
N TRP A 168 2.11 16.07 -1.68
CA TRP A 168 2.35 15.05 -2.69
C TRP A 168 2.09 13.65 -2.13
N LEU A 169 1.50 12.79 -2.95
CA LEU A 169 1.38 11.36 -2.69
C LEU A 169 2.22 10.59 -3.70
N HIS A 170 3.12 9.76 -3.18
CA HIS A 170 4.01 8.90 -3.94
C HIS A 170 3.58 7.45 -3.72
N LEU A 171 3.16 6.77 -4.79
CA LEU A 171 2.73 5.38 -4.73
C LEU A 171 3.93 4.47 -5.00
N ALA A 172 4.35 3.68 -4.01
CA ALA A 172 5.54 2.83 -4.10
C ALA A 172 5.21 1.38 -4.46
N ASP A 173 6.10 0.76 -5.23
CA ASP A 173 6.17 -0.69 -5.38
C ASP A 173 7.37 -1.21 -4.58
N VAL A 174 7.08 -2.04 -3.58
CA VAL A 174 8.06 -2.62 -2.65
C VAL A 174 8.19 -4.14 -2.80
N ARG A 175 7.60 -4.71 -3.86
CA ARG A 175 7.51 -6.17 -4.07
C ARG A 175 8.14 -6.60 -5.39
N THR A 176 7.87 -5.91 -6.51
CA THR A 176 8.38 -6.30 -7.85
C THR A 176 9.89 -6.46 -7.92
N TRP A 177 10.62 -5.57 -7.27
CA TRP A 177 12.07 -5.52 -7.31
C TRP A 177 12.72 -6.08 -6.04
N ARG A 178 11.89 -6.57 -5.11
CA ARG A 178 12.36 -7.18 -3.87
C ARG A 178 13.18 -8.42 -4.18
N THR A 179 14.43 -8.41 -3.73
CA THR A 179 15.34 -9.56 -3.79
C THR A 179 15.33 -10.35 -2.49
N ARG A 180 15.72 -11.62 -2.52
CA ARG A 180 16.04 -12.37 -1.29
C ARG A 180 17.08 -11.65 -0.43
N THR A 181 17.07 -11.95 0.87
CA THR A 181 18.04 -11.39 1.83
C THR A 181 19.11 -12.41 2.24
N TRP A 182 18.86 -13.70 2.03
CA TRP A 182 19.77 -14.79 2.34
C TRP A 182 20.65 -15.16 1.14
N LEU A 183 21.88 -15.60 1.42
CA LEU A 183 22.84 -16.10 0.42
C LEU A 183 23.16 -15.10 -0.70
N ILE A 184 22.93 -13.79 -0.47
CA ILE A 184 23.41 -12.70 -1.31
C ILE A 184 23.99 -11.58 -0.45
N SER A 185 24.97 -10.86 -0.99
CA SER A 185 25.55 -9.70 -0.30
C SER A 185 24.56 -8.55 -0.21
N GLU A 186 24.69 -7.72 0.83
CA GLU A 186 23.86 -6.52 1.03
C GLU A 186 23.89 -5.58 -0.17
N ALA A 187 25.03 -5.51 -0.88
CA ALA A 187 25.16 -4.69 -2.08
C ALA A 187 24.25 -5.11 -3.24
N LYS A 188 23.75 -6.35 -3.24
CA LYS A 188 22.82 -6.89 -4.24
C LYS A 188 21.37 -6.90 -3.75
N ARG A 189 21.11 -6.50 -2.51
CA ARG A 189 19.76 -6.43 -1.96
C ARG A 189 19.07 -5.18 -2.47
N HIS A 190 17.90 -5.38 -3.04
CA HIS A 190 17.05 -4.31 -3.54
C HIS A 190 15.63 -4.52 -3.05
N LEU A 191 15.00 -3.43 -2.64
CA LEU A 191 13.58 -3.36 -2.36
C LEU A 191 12.86 -2.59 -3.46
N LEU A 192 13.40 -1.43 -3.83
CA LEU A 192 12.84 -0.55 -4.84
C LEU A 192 13.51 -0.76 -6.20
N GLY A 193 12.75 -0.50 -7.27
CA GLY A 193 13.31 -0.40 -8.62
C GLY A 193 14.18 0.85 -8.77
N ALA A 194 15.22 0.79 -9.61
CA ALA A 194 16.10 1.95 -9.86
C ALA A 194 15.34 3.12 -10.47
N GLU A 195 14.45 2.85 -11.41
CA GLU A 195 13.62 3.87 -12.06
C GLU A 195 12.63 4.54 -11.09
N GLN A 196 11.99 3.75 -10.22
CA GLN A 196 11.11 4.28 -9.17
C GLN A 196 11.89 5.18 -8.20
N ARG A 197 13.08 4.79 -7.76
CA ARG A 197 13.92 5.64 -6.90
C ARG A 197 14.27 6.96 -7.59
N LEU A 198 14.65 6.91 -8.86
CA LEU A 198 14.97 8.11 -9.63
C LEU A 198 13.75 9.05 -9.70
N ARG A 199 12.60 8.56 -10.18
CA ARG A 199 11.38 9.36 -10.34
C ARG A 199 10.84 9.91 -9.02
N LEU A 200 10.93 9.14 -7.93
CA LEU A 200 10.54 9.60 -6.60
C LEU A 200 11.47 10.71 -6.11
N GLY A 201 12.79 10.54 -6.24
CA GLY A 201 13.75 11.58 -5.87
C GLY A 201 13.57 12.87 -6.67
N GLU A 202 13.34 12.77 -7.98
CA GLU A 202 13.04 13.92 -8.85
C GLU A 202 11.75 14.64 -8.41
N ALA A 203 10.68 13.91 -8.11
CA ALA A 203 9.43 14.50 -7.64
C ALA A 203 9.59 15.21 -6.29
N MET A 204 10.40 14.65 -5.37
CA MET A 204 10.69 15.29 -4.09
C MET A 204 11.56 16.55 -4.25
N ALA A 205 12.53 16.52 -5.17
CA ALA A 205 13.38 17.66 -5.46
C ALA A 205 12.67 18.81 -6.19
N GLN A 206 11.55 18.54 -6.87
CA GLN A 206 10.73 19.58 -7.53
C GLN A 206 9.97 20.47 -6.55
N ASP A 207 9.61 19.96 -5.37
CA ASP A 207 8.95 20.71 -4.31
C ASP A 207 9.49 20.30 -2.93
N PRO A 208 10.75 20.63 -2.60
CA PRO A 208 11.38 20.19 -1.35
C PRO A 208 10.71 20.81 -0.10
N SER A 209 9.90 21.85 -0.31
CA SER A 209 9.08 22.47 0.73
C SER A 209 7.73 21.78 0.95
N GLY A 210 7.32 20.91 0.04
CA GLY A 210 6.08 20.15 0.12
C GLY A 210 6.12 19.11 1.24
N VAL A 211 4.93 18.63 1.62
CA VAL A 211 4.77 17.42 2.41
C VAL A 211 4.70 16.23 1.45
N HIS A 212 5.62 15.29 1.59
CA HIS A 212 5.73 14.10 0.76
C HIS A 212 5.22 12.87 1.52
N LEU A 213 4.05 12.39 1.10
CA LEU A 213 3.45 11.17 1.61
C LEU A 213 3.90 9.99 0.74
N LEU A 214 4.62 9.03 1.31
CA LEU A 214 5.00 7.80 0.61
C LEU A 214 4.07 6.67 1.03
N ALA A 215 3.20 6.22 0.13
CA ALA A 215 2.38 5.02 0.34
C ALA A 215 3.21 3.77 0.06
N SER A 216 3.38 2.92 1.06
CA SER A 216 4.21 1.72 1.01
C SER A 216 3.46 0.50 1.53
N GLY A 217 3.54 -0.63 0.83
CA GLY A 217 3.03 -1.91 1.34
C GLY A 217 3.71 -2.35 2.64
N SER A 218 5.02 -2.10 2.75
CA SER A 218 5.84 -2.56 3.87
C SER A 218 6.34 -1.42 4.76
N THR A 219 6.64 -1.76 6.01
CA THR A 219 7.15 -0.82 7.01
C THR A 219 8.62 -0.44 6.81
N LEU A 220 9.04 0.73 7.29
CA LEU A 220 10.45 1.14 7.25
C LEU A 220 11.37 0.26 8.09
N ALA A 221 10.85 -0.42 9.11
CA ALA A 221 11.59 -1.44 9.85
C ALA A 221 12.16 -2.52 8.91
N SER A 222 11.39 -2.94 7.90
CA SER A 222 11.83 -3.87 6.87
C SER A 222 12.94 -3.29 6.00
N TYR A 223 12.80 -2.02 5.57
CA TYR A 223 13.82 -1.30 4.78
C TYR A 223 15.15 -1.28 5.55
N LYS A 224 15.11 -0.77 6.78
CA LYS A 224 16.27 -0.61 7.67
C LYS A 224 16.97 -1.93 7.94
N ARG A 225 16.21 -3.00 8.18
CA ARG A 225 16.77 -4.31 8.55
C ARG A 225 17.39 -5.05 7.38
N HIS A 226 16.80 -4.93 6.19
CA HIS A 226 17.08 -5.86 5.10
C HIS A 226 17.70 -5.21 3.85
N TYR A 227 17.45 -3.92 3.61
CA TYR A 227 17.76 -3.25 2.35
C TYR A 227 18.54 -1.95 2.59
N PRO A 228 19.82 -2.03 3.02
CA PRO A 228 20.57 -0.87 3.50
C PRO A 228 20.76 0.23 2.44
N LYS A 229 20.83 -0.12 1.14
CA LYS A 229 20.93 0.86 0.06
C LYS A 229 19.64 1.67 -0.11
N ASP A 230 18.49 0.99 -0.15
CA ASP A 230 17.18 1.64 -0.23
C ASP A 230 16.89 2.46 1.03
N TRP A 231 17.31 1.95 2.19
CA TRP A 231 17.23 2.65 3.46
C TRP A 231 18.06 3.95 3.48
N GLN A 232 19.35 3.87 3.11
CA GLN A 232 20.21 5.06 3.04
C GLN A 232 19.72 6.07 2.02
N TRP A 233 19.22 5.60 0.87
CA TRP A 233 18.60 6.48 -0.13
C TRP A 233 17.36 7.18 0.44
N MET A 234 16.47 6.48 1.14
CA MET A 234 15.29 7.09 1.77
C MET A 234 15.67 8.15 2.80
N LEU A 235 16.65 7.86 3.66
CA LEU A 235 17.16 8.83 4.64
C LEU A 235 17.72 10.08 3.97
N SER A 236 18.42 9.94 2.84
CA SER A 236 18.97 11.10 2.13
C SER A 236 17.90 11.97 1.47
N GLN A 237 16.80 11.37 0.98
CA GLN A 237 15.66 12.14 0.48
C GLN A 237 14.97 12.88 1.63
N ALA A 238 14.67 12.17 2.72
CA ALA A 238 13.97 12.74 3.87
C ALA A 238 14.78 13.80 4.63
N ALA A 239 16.11 13.76 4.59
CA ALA A 239 16.94 14.82 5.17
C ALA A 239 16.63 16.22 4.57
N ASN A 240 16.15 16.26 3.33
CA ASN A 240 15.95 17.48 2.55
C ASN A 240 14.48 17.82 2.27
N ALA A 241 13.55 16.94 2.65
CA ALA A 241 12.13 17.09 2.35
C ALA A 241 11.26 16.50 3.46
N ARG A 242 10.09 17.07 3.68
CA ARG A 242 9.14 16.66 4.74
C ARG A 242 8.48 15.35 4.37
N THR A 243 9.11 14.25 4.75
CA THR A 243 8.66 12.90 4.35
C THR A 243 7.92 12.19 5.48
N LEU A 244 6.73 11.69 5.15
CA LEU A 244 5.92 10.80 5.98
C LEU A 244 5.59 9.54 5.18
N VAL A 245 6.04 8.38 5.67
CA VAL A 245 5.67 7.09 5.10
C VAL A 245 4.36 6.61 5.72
N LEU A 246 3.42 6.22 4.86
CA LEU A 246 2.20 5.53 5.23
C LEU A 246 2.39 4.05 4.90
N SER A 247 2.31 3.17 5.90
CA SER A 247 2.63 1.74 5.72
C SER A 247 1.59 0.77 6.29
N GLY A 248 1.70 -0.49 5.85
CA GLY A 248 0.80 -1.61 6.14
C GLY A 248 1.49 -2.83 6.76
N ASP A 249 1.12 -4.04 6.29
CA ASP A 249 1.76 -5.35 6.54
C ASP A 249 1.60 -5.95 7.97
N ILE A 250 1.89 -5.17 9.02
CA ILE A 250 2.18 -5.73 10.35
C ILE A 250 0.97 -6.02 11.28
N HIS A 251 -0.26 -5.92 10.76
CA HIS A 251 -1.56 -6.12 11.44
C HIS A 251 -1.77 -5.34 12.75
N ARG A 252 -1.08 -4.21 12.91
CA ARG A 252 -1.25 -3.28 14.03
C ARG A 252 -0.98 -1.86 13.58
N ASN A 253 -1.41 -0.91 14.41
CA ASN A 253 -0.97 0.47 14.28
C ASN A 253 0.40 0.64 14.95
N GLU A 254 1.24 1.45 14.33
CA GLU A 254 2.56 1.81 14.83
C GLU A 254 2.93 3.20 14.29
N SER A 255 3.83 3.88 14.98
CA SER A 255 4.29 5.20 14.56
C SER A 255 5.75 5.36 14.97
N ASP A 256 6.62 5.68 14.02
CA ASP A 256 8.07 5.73 14.23
C ASP A 256 8.70 6.98 13.58
N ALA A 257 9.90 7.36 13.99
CA ALA A 257 10.64 8.47 13.43
C ALA A 257 12.14 8.18 13.43
N TYR A 258 12.82 8.61 12.37
CA TYR A 258 14.22 8.30 12.16
C TYR A 258 15.05 9.56 11.92
N PHE A 259 16.18 9.63 12.60
CA PHE A 259 17.15 10.71 12.42
C PHE A 259 17.85 10.59 11.06
N THR A 260 17.92 11.70 10.34
CA THR A 260 18.51 11.78 9.00
C THR A 260 19.74 12.71 8.93
N GLY A 261 20.00 13.49 9.98
CA GLY A 261 20.93 14.64 9.94
C GLY A 261 20.30 15.95 9.43
N GLY A 262 19.07 15.89 8.91
CA GLY A 262 18.26 17.05 8.49
C GLY A 262 16.83 16.92 9.04
N LEU A 263 15.82 17.06 8.17
CA LEU A 263 14.43 16.81 8.56
C LEU A 263 14.23 15.31 8.88
N PRO A 264 13.53 14.96 9.99
CA PRO A 264 13.30 13.56 10.35
C PRO A 264 12.41 12.85 9.33
N LEU A 265 12.68 11.56 9.11
CA LEU A 265 11.79 10.67 8.38
C LEU A 265 10.75 10.12 9.35
N HIS A 266 9.47 10.39 9.10
CA HIS A 266 8.37 9.86 9.92
C HIS A 266 7.69 8.67 9.23
N GLU A 267 7.13 7.78 10.04
CA GLU A 267 6.24 6.71 9.61
C GLU A 267 4.95 6.71 10.44
N ALA A 268 3.83 6.45 9.77
CA ALA A 268 2.55 6.13 10.36
C ALA A 268 2.03 4.84 9.71
N THR A 269 1.96 3.77 10.50
CA THR A 269 1.51 2.46 10.05
C THR A 269 0.08 2.25 10.49
N SER A 270 -0.81 1.92 9.55
CA SER A 270 -2.16 1.45 9.90
C SER A 270 -2.49 0.17 9.15
N SER A 271 -2.32 -0.94 9.86
CA SER A 271 -2.44 -2.28 9.29
C SER A 271 -3.47 -3.12 10.02
N GLY A 272 -4.33 -3.78 9.26
CA GLY A 272 -5.33 -4.72 9.75
C GLY A 272 -6.74 -4.13 9.79
N ALA A 273 -7.26 -3.71 8.64
CA ALA A 273 -8.65 -3.27 8.49
C ALA A 273 -9.66 -4.38 8.82
N ALA A 274 -9.34 -5.60 8.37
CA ALA A 274 -10.23 -6.74 8.46
C ALA A 274 -9.43 -8.05 8.41
N VAL A 275 -8.69 -8.32 9.49
CA VAL A 275 -7.90 -9.54 9.69
C VAL A 275 -7.84 -9.90 11.19
N ARG A 276 -7.14 -10.98 11.54
CA ARG A 276 -6.61 -11.21 12.89
C ARG A 276 -5.09 -11.04 12.91
N ASP A 277 -4.48 -11.06 14.10
CA ASP A 277 -3.03 -10.92 14.32
C ASP A 277 -2.17 -11.70 13.30
N ALA A 278 -2.50 -12.97 13.09
CA ALA A 278 -1.81 -13.86 12.16
C ALA A 278 -2.68 -14.16 10.93
N VAL A 279 -3.38 -13.13 10.43
CA VAL A 279 -4.43 -13.18 9.40
C VAL A 279 -5.68 -13.96 9.83
N VAL A 280 -5.52 -15.20 10.29
CA VAL A 280 -6.61 -16.15 10.65
C VAL A 280 -6.72 -16.44 12.14
N ALA A 281 -5.68 -16.14 12.92
CA ALA A 281 -5.59 -16.46 14.35
C ALA A 281 -5.23 -15.22 15.19
N GLY A 282 -5.58 -15.25 16.47
CA GLY A 282 -5.39 -14.14 17.39
C GLY A 282 -6.57 -13.18 17.47
N ALA A 283 -6.35 -11.98 18.00
CA ALA A 283 -7.38 -10.96 18.14
C ALA A 283 -7.77 -10.40 16.77
N ARG A 284 -9.06 -10.07 16.61
CA ARG A 284 -9.54 -9.37 15.41
C ARG A 284 -8.97 -7.95 15.39
N ARG A 285 -8.52 -7.51 14.23
CA ARG A 285 -7.98 -6.18 13.96
C ARG A 285 -8.96 -5.42 13.06
N ARG A 286 -9.17 -4.16 13.41
CA ARG A 286 -10.06 -3.22 12.72
C ARG A 286 -9.44 -1.83 12.80
N ASN A 287 -8.29 -1.70 12.17
CA ASN A 287 -7.43 -0.54 12.24
C ASN A 287 -7.61 0.35 11.02
N PHE A 288 -7.49 1.67 11.21
CA PHE A 288 -7.35 2.64 10.12
C PHE A 288 -6.62 3.89 10.63
N GLY A 289 -6.06 4.65 9.70
CA GLY A 289 -5.36 5.90 9.97
C GLY A 289 -6.00 7.09 9.27
N LEU A 290 -5.86 8.26 9.86
CA LEU A 290 -6.24 9.55 9.29
C LEU A 290 -5.06 10.51 9.35
N LEU A 291 -4.92 11.30 8.28
CA LEU A 291 -4.11 12.51 8.24
C LEU A 291 -5.02 13.72 8.09
N ASP A 292 -4.89 14.69 8.99
CA ASP A 292 -5.38 16.05 8.76
C ASP A 292 -4.19 16.95 8.44
N ILE A 293 -4.19 17.53 7.25
CA ILE A 293 -3.10 18.37 6.75
C ILE A 293 -3.65 19.77 6.45
N ASP A 294 -3.15 20.76 7.18
CA ASP A 294 -3.40 22.19 6.96
C ASP A 294 -2.09 22.93 6.71
N GLU A 295 -2.13 24.26 6.63
CA GLU A 295 -0.95 25.09 6.34
C GLU A 295 0.16 24.99 7.40
N LEU A 296 -0.19 24.66 8.64
CA LEU A 296 0.72 24.70 9.79
C LEU A 296 1.09 23.30 10.28
N THR A 297 0.22 22.31 10.12
CA THR A 297 0.38 21.01 10.78
C THR A 297 0.03 19.82 9.90
N VAL A 298 0.60 18.68 10.27
CA VAL A 298 0.18 17.34 9.84
C VAL A 298 -0.19 16.54 11.09
N ARG A 299 -1.48 16.31 11.30
CA ARG A 299 -1.99 15.48 12.40
C ARG A 299 -2.17 14.05 11.93
N ILE A 300 -1.50 13.12 12.60
CA ILE A 300 -1.59 11.68 12.40
C ILE A 300 -2.48 11.12 13.51
N SER A 301 -3.59 10.49 13.14
CA SER A 301 -4.52 9.84 14.08
C SER A 301 -4.69 8.37 13.69
N LEU A 302 -4.34 7.45 14.59
CA LEU A 302 -4.41 6.01 14.37
C LEU A 302 -5.49 5.39 15.25
N PHE A 303 -6.37 4.59 14.66
CA PHE A 303 -7.55 4.04 15.31
C PHE A 303 -7.50 2.52 15.33
N ALA A 304 -7.94 1.93 16.44
CA ALA A 304 -8.24 0.50 16.55
C ALA A 304 -9.65 0.34 17.11
N ASP A 305 -10.51 -0.40 16.44
CA ASP A 305 -11.92 -0.56 16.81
C ASP A 305 -12.65 0.79 17.00
N ASP A 306 -12.40 1.73 16.07
CA ASP A 306 -12.91 3.11 16.09
C ASP A 306 -12.50 3.95 17.32
N LYS A 307 -11.48 3.50 18.05
CA LYS A 307 -10.91 4.22 19.19
C LYS A 307 -9.54 4.77 18.84
N LEU A 308 -9.37 6.07 19.05
CA LEU A 308 -8.09 6.74 18.87
C LEU A 308 -7.03 6.12 19.79
N GLN A 309 -5.91 5.70 19.21
CA GLN A 309 -4.75 5.21 19.92
C GLN A 309 -3.75 6.33 20.10
N GLN A 310 -3.90 7.08 21.20
CA GLN A 310 -3.03 8.20 21.56
C GLN A 310 -1.53 7.87 21.51
N PRO A 311 -1.04 6.69 21.96
CA PRO A 311 0.40 6.39 21.93
C PRO A 311 1.03 6.41 20.52
N TRP A 312 0.22 6.22 19.48
CA TRP A 312 0.66 6.17 18.09
C TRP A 312 0.22 7.40 17.28
N SER A 313 -0.56 8.30 17.89
CA SER A 313 -1.09 9.50 17.25
C SER A 313 -0.28 10.72 17.66
N ARG A 314 -0.03 11.65 16.74
CA ARG A 314 0.77 12.86 16.99
C ARG A 314 0.51 13.94 15.97
N VAL A 315 0.92 15.16 16.29
CA VAL A 315 0.87 16.32 15.38
C VAL A 315 2.29 16.74 15.06
N LEU A 316 2.59 16.93 13.78
CA LEU A 316 3.85 17.48 13.30
C LEU A 316 3.64 18.95 12.91
N ASP A 317 4.54 19.81 13.35
CA ASP A 317 4.63 21.18 12.85
C ASP A 317 5.22 21.15 11.44
N ARG A 318 4.54 21.76 10.46
CA ARG A 318 5.03 21.77 9.07
C ARG A 318 6.29 22.60 8.94
N SER A 319 6.50 23.65 9.73
CA SER A 319 7.70 24.48 9.53
C SER A 319 8.99 23.74 9.89
N THR A 320 9.00 23.09 11.06
CA THR A 320 10.14 22.37 11.65
C THR A 320 10.16 20.88 11.34
N TRP A 321 9.02 20.31 10.96
CA TRP A 321 8.80 18.87 10.78
C TRP A 321 9.00 18.03 12.06
N LEU A 322 8.85 18.67 13.22
CA LEU A 322 8.97 18.05 14.53
C LEU A 322 7.60 17.86 15.20
N PRO A 323 7.45 16.88 16.11
CA PRO A 323 6.23 16.74 16.90
C PRO A 323 5.93 17.98 17.74
N ILE A 324 4.67 18.38 17.78
CA ILE A 324 4.15 19.41 18.69
C ILE A 324 3.71 18.72 19.98
N SER A 325 4.15 19.27 21.12
CA SER A 325 3.74 18.87 22.47
C SER A 325 2.32 19.31 22.81
#